data_AF-A0A1C4NE87-F1
#
_entry.id   AF-A0A1C4NE87-F1
#
_cell.length_a   1.000
_cell.length_b   1.000
_cell.length_c   1.000
_cell.angle_alpha   90.00
_cell.angle_beta   90.00
_cell.angle_gamma   90.00
#
_symmetry.space_group_name_H-M   'P 1'
#
loop_
_entity.id
_entity.type
_entity.pdbx_description
1 polymer ?
#
loop_
_entity_poly.entity_id
_entity_poly.type
_entity_poly.pdbx_seq_one_letter_code
_entity_poly.pdbx_strand_id
1 'polypeptide(L)'
;MIGNLESFQDELAASGFPPLANKLAGPGFRAGIATHDLGPLRLVSLDTPESACVGRERDATDGDNLAIKVMTRGRTRIEQGRGVADLGPGDLVLLDPTRTLRFESTASTHVTVLVPRRELRIRPAQLDRLVGARIDGSHGPGALVSVLARESARSASAFREAEALRSAAAVVELIAVALESRLGDEQAAPDAWLRSRIVGYIETRLANPGLSPPGIAAAHNMSVRRLHKLFEDQPLTVAALIRRRRLERCRAELTGTGRTVTAVAARWGFSDPTHFSKLFKATYGYNARALTTSNRARTARTRAAGRNEDGGDQGSRAH
;
A
#
# COMPACT_ATOMS: atom_id res chain seq x y z
N MET A 1 -30.56 -9.91 -24.04
CA MET A 1 -29.31 -10.69 -24.26
C MET A 1 -28.89 -10.50 -25.70
N ILE A 2 -27.69 -9.97 -25.91
CA ILE A 2 -27.08 -9.67 -27.21
C ILE A 2 -26.24 -10.88 -27.63
N GLY A 3 -26.38 -11.31 -28.89
CA GLY A 3 -25.75 -12.53 -29.42
C GLY A 3 -24.48 -12.32 -30.25
N ASN A 4 -24.05 -11.07 -30.45
CA ASN A 4 -22.83 -10.75 -31.20
C ASN A 4 -22.02 -9.66 -30.47
N LEU A 5 -20.72 -9.59 -30.75
CA LEU A 5 -19.78 -8.70 -30.06
C LEU A 5 -19.94 -7.22 -30.46
N GLU A 6 -20.21 -6.96 -31.74
CA GLU A 6 -20.31 -5.61 -32.31
C GLU A 6 -21.49 -4.85 -31.70
N SER A 7 -22.70 -5.42 -31.73
CA SER A 7 -23.88 -4.83 -31.10
C SER A 7 -23.69 -4.65 -29.59
N PHE A 8 -22.94 -5.54 -28.94
CA PHE A 8 -22.62 -5.37 -27.52
C PHE A 8 -21.66 -4.19 -27.29
N GLN A 9 -20.67 -3.99 -28.16
CA GLN A 9 -19.78 -2.84 -28.09
C GLN A 9 -20.54 -1.53 -28.33
N ASP A 10 -21.49 -1.51 -29.25
CA ASP A 10 -22.35 -0.35 -29.53
C ASP A 10 -23.24 -0.01 -28.33
N GLU A 11 -23.92 -1.00 -27.73
CA GLU A 11 -24.75 -0.76 -26.54
C GLU A 11 -23.91 -0.35 -25.32
N LEU A 12 -22.69 -0.91 -25.19
CA LEU A 12 -21.75 -0.52 -24.16
C LEU A 12 -21.32 0.95 -24.34
N ALA A 13 -21.02 1.35 -25.57
CA ALA A 13 -20.70 2.74 -25.93
C ALA A 13 -21.86 3.70 -25.62
N ALA A 14 -23.08 3.35 -26.05
CA ALA A 14 -24.29 4.13 -25.78
C ALA A 14 -24.58 4.27 -24.28
N SER A 15 -24.16 3.30 -23.48
CA SER A 15 -24.32 3.32 -22.01
C SER A 15 -23.30 4.22 -21.29
N GLY A 16 -22.41 4.90 -22.03
CA GLY A 16 -21.43 5.84 -21.49
C GLY A 16 -20.12 5.18 -21.07
N PHE A 17 -19.89 3.92 -21.46
CA PHE A 17 -18.56 3.33 -21.39
C PHE A 17 -17.81 3.60 -22.66
N PRO A 18 -16.48 3.77 -22.60
CA PRO A 18 -15.69 3.69 -23.81
C PRO A 18 -15.81 2.32 -24.49
N PRO A 19 -15.66 2.26 -25.83
CA PRO A 19 -15.50 1.00 -26.53
C PRO A 19 -14.25 0.24 -26.01
N LEU A 20 -14.39 -1.06 -25.85
CA LEU A 20 -13.33 -1.95 -25.37
C LEU A 20 -12.54 -2.52 -26.56
N ALA A 21 -11.22 -2.33 -26.55
CA ALA A 21 -10.31 -2.97 -27.51
C ALA A 21 -9.97 -4.41 -27.07
N ASN A 22 -9.80 -5.32 -28.04
CA ASN A 22 -9.27 -6.67 -27.85
C ASN A 22 -10.08 -7.60 -26.92
N LYS A 23 -11.41 -7.70 -27.12
CA LYS A 23 -12.21 -8.78 -26.52
C LYS A 23 -12.01 -10.08 -27.32
N LEU A 24 -11.42 -11.09 -26.68
CA LEU A 24 -11.49 -12.47 -27.15
C LEU A 24 -12.91 -13.00 -26.91
N ALA A 25 -13.84 -12.74 -27.84
CA ALA A 25 -15.13 -13.41 -27.86
C ALA A 25 -14.96 -14.76 -28.57
N GLY A 26 -15.09 -15.86 -27.83
CA GLY A 26 -15.18 -17.19 -28.43
C GLY A 26 -16.49 -17.39 -29.20
N PRO A 27 -16.61 -18.46 -30.02
CA PRO A 27 -17.87 -18.81 -30.66
C PRO A 27 -18.98 -18.99 -29.62
N GLY A 28 -20.15 -18.36 -29.85
CA GLY A 28 -21.30 -18.41 -28.93
C GLY A 28 -21.40 -17.26 -27.91
N PHE A 29 -20.81 -16.10 -28.19
CA PHE A 29 -20.90 -14.91 -27.35
C PHE A 29 -22.36 -14.57 -26.96
N ARG A 30 -22.62 -14.44 -25.66
CA ARG A 30 -23.87 -13.91 -25.13
C ARG A 30 -23.56 -12.96 -23.99
N ALA A 31 -24.05 -11.73 -24.09
CA ALA A 31 -23.92 -10.74 -23.04
C ALA A 31 -25.23 -9.99 -22.81
N GLY A 32 -25.40 -9.43 -21.63
CA GLY A 32 -26.53 -8.58 -21.27
C GLY A 32 -26.02 -7.22 -20.81
N ILE A 33 -26.73 -6.17 -21.20
CA ILE A 33 -26.54 -4.83 -20.67
C ILE A 33 -27.91 -4.25 -20.33
N ALA A 34 -27.98 -3.54 -19.22
CA ALA A 34 -29.18 -2.80 -18.83
C ALA A 34 -28.75 -1.50 -18.17
N THR A 35 -29.31 -0.39 -18.64
CA THR A 35 -28.89 0.97 -18.25
C THR A 35 -30.07 1.71 -17.65
N HIS A 36 -29.84 2.32 -16.50
CA HIS A 36 -30.84 3.09 -15.76
C HIS A 36 -30.19 4.34 -15.19
N ASP A 37 -30.90 5.46 -15.26
CA ASP A 37 -30.44 6.70 -14.67
C ASP A 37 -31.05 6.87 -13.26
N LEU A 38 -30.24 7.35 -12.32
CA LEU A 38 -30.62 7.73 -10.96
C LEU A 38 -30.15 9.17 -10.75
N GLY A 39 -31.01 10.14 -11.07
CA GLY A 39 -30.63 11.54 -11.11
C GLY A 39 -29.43 11.75 -12.06
N PRO A 40 -28.32 12.37 -11.61
CA PRO A 40 -27.11 12.55 -12.42
C PRO A 40 -26.25 11.29 -12.57
N LEU A 41 -26.58 10.18 -11.89
CA LEU A 41 -25.82 8.93 -11.97
C LEU A 41 -26.41 8.03 -13.04
N ARG A 42 -25.53 7.28 -13.70
CA ARG A 42 -25.94 6.20 -14.61
C ARG A 42 -25.49 4.86 -14.06
N LEU A 43 -26.43 3.95 -13.88
CA LEU A 43 -26.18 2.58 -13.45
C LEU A 43 -26.26 1.66 -14.65
N VAL A 44 -25.20 0.89 -14.86
CA VAL A 44 -25.11 -0.06 -15.97
C VAL A 44 -24.83 -1.44 -15.41
N SER A 45 -25.79 -2.33 -15.61
CA SER A 45 -25.67 -3.74 -15.25
C SER A 45 -25.17 -4.52 -16.44
N LEU A 46 -24.17 -5.36 -16.23
CA LEU A 46 -23.50 -6.13 -17.26
C LEU A 46 -23.49 -7.60 -16.87
N ASP A 47 -23.91 -8.45 -17.80
CA ASP A 47 -23.69 -9.90 -17.80
C ASP A 47 -22.78 -10.22 -18.97
N THR A 48 -21.58 -10.74 -18.70
CA THR A 48 -20.58 -10.96 -19.73
C THR A 48 -19.95 -12.34 -19.60
N PRO A 49 -19.60 -13.00 -20.71
CA PRO A 49 -18.82 -14.22 -20.67
C PRO A 49 -17.40 -13.92 -20.16
N GLU A 50 -16.60 -14.97 -20.03
CA GLU A 50 -15.17 -14.83 -19.80
C GLU A 50 -14.55 -13.92 -20.86
N SER A 51 -13.74 -12.96 -20.41
CA SER A 51 -13.18 -11.95 -21.30
C SER A 51 -11.93 -11.33 -20.69
N ALA A 52 -11.05 -10.88 -21.58
CA ALA A 52 -9.90 -10.07 -21.24
C ALA A 52 -9.90 -8.79 -22.08
N CYS A 53 -9.20 -7.77 -21.59
CA CYS A 53 -8.93 -6.53 -22.30
C CYS A 53 -7.47 -6.15 -22.05
N VAL A 54 -6.71 -5.96 -23.13
CA VAL A 54 -5.31 -5.55 -23.07
C VAL A 54 -5.16 -4.18 -23.72
N GLY A 55 -5.03 -3.15 -22.89
CA GLY A 55 -4.54 -1.84 -23.33
C GLY A 55 -5.49 -1.09 -24.24
N ARG A 56 -6.58 -0.56 -23.67
CA ARG A 56 -7.54 0.32 -24.36
C ARG A 56 -6.88 1.65 -24.82
N GLU A 57 -7.14 2.05 -26.07
CA GLU A 57 -6.84 3.40 -26.59
C GLU A 57 -7.91 4.43 -26.17
N ARG A 58 -7.51 5.70 -26.07
CA ARG A 58 -8.25 6.81 -25.43
C ARG A 58 -9.11 7.58 -26.44
N ASP A 59 -10.26 8.12 -26.00
CA ASP A 59 -10.98 9.17 -26.70
C ASP A 59 -11.28 10.38 -25.77
N ALA A 60 -11.41 11.58 -26.33
CA ALA A 60 -11.68 12.84 -25.63
C ALA A 60 -13.03 12.86 -24.90
N THR A 61 -13.96 12.00 -25.30
CA THR A 61 -15.31 11.85 -24.70
C THR A 61 -15.30 11.00 -23.43
N ASP A 62 -14.18 10.34 -23.08
CA ASP A 62 -14.04 9.49 -21.89
C ASP A 62 -13.94 10.28 -20.56
N GLY A 63 -13.99 11.61 -20.65
CA GLY A 63 -13.54 12.54 -19.62
C GLY A 63 -14.51 12.86 -18.49
N ASP A 64 -15.82 12.71 -18.68
CA ASP A 64 -16.77 13.39 -17.78
C ASP A 64 -17.12 12.61 -16.51
N ASN A 65 -17.00 11.28 -16.57
CA ASN A 65 -17.41 10.37 -15.50
C ASN A 65 -16.23 9.57 -14.94
N LEU A 66 -16.36 9.20 -13.67
CA LEU A 66 -15.63 8.11 -13.02
C LEU A 66 -16.57 6.91 -12.91
N ALA A 67 -16.00 5.71 -12.91
CA ALA A 67 -16.78 4.47 -12.86
C ALA A 67 -16.50 3.71 -11.57
N ILE A 68 -17.53 3.47 -10.76
CA ILE A 68 -17.48 2.56 -9.61
C ILE A 68 -18.05 1.22 -10.04
N LYS A 69 -17.17 0.24 -10.29
CA LYS A 69 -17.58 -1.12 -10.63
C LYS A 69 -17.79 -1.93 -9.36
N VAL A 70 -18.91 -2.64 -9.26
CA VAL A 70 -19.30 -3.52 -8.16
C VAL A 70 -19.56 -4.92 -8.69
N MET A 71 -18.80 -5.89 -8.23
CA MET A 71 -18.97 -7.28 -8.63
C MET A 71 -20.21 -7.91 -7.99
N THR A 72 -21.04 -8.60 -8.77
CA THR A 72 -22.19 -9.36 -8.26
C THR A 72 -21.96 -10.86 -8.34
N ARG A 73 -21.36 -11.33 -9.43
CA ARG A 73 -20.97 -12.73 -9.65
C ARG A 73 -19.67 -12.81 -10.43
N GLY A 74 -18.97 -13.94 -10.32
CA GLY A 74 -17.69 -14.15 -11.00
C GLY A 74 -16.53 -13.43 -10.31
N ARG A 75 -15.38 -13.40 -10.98
CA ARG A 75 -14.17 -12.73 -10.52
C ARG A 75 -13.54 -11.94 -11.65
N THR A 76 -12.96 -10.80 -11.32
CA THR A 76 -12.21 -9.98 -12.27
C THR A 76 -10.91 -9.51 -11.63
N ARG A 77 -9.79 -9.68 -12.34
CA ARG A 77 -8.54 -8.97 -12.07
C ARG A 77 -8.49 -7.72 -12.93
N ILE A 78 -8.24 -6.56 -12.32
CA ILE A 78 -8.13 -5.27 -12.99
C ILE A 78 -6.77 -4.64 -12.70
N GLU A 79 -6.18 -4.04 -13.73
CA GLU A 79 -4.99 -3.19 -13.63
C GLU A 79 -5.28 -1.84 -14.28
N GLN A 80 -5.16 -0.76 -13.51
CA GLN A 80 -5.32 0.61 -14.01
C GLN A 80 -4.47 1.59 -13.19
N GLY A 81 -3.65 2.40 -13.87
CA GLY A 81 -2.69 3.27 -13.21
C GLY A 81 -1.68 2.47 -12.39
N ARG A 82 -1.61 2.74 -11.08
CA ARG A 82 -0.77 1.98 -10.12
C ARG A 82 -1.52 0.85 -9.42
N GLY A 83 -2.83 0.76 -9.61
CA GLY A 83 -3.69 -0.18 -8.90
C GLY A 83 -3.77 -1.52 -9.62
N VAL A 84 -3.67 -2.59 -8.83
CA VAL A 84 -3.98 -3.97 -9.24
C VAL A 84 -4.97 -4.52 -8.22
N ALA A 85 -6.10 -5.03 -8.70
CA ALA A 85 -7.19 -5.52 -7.86
C ALA A 85 -7.73 -6.85 -8.36
N ASP A 86 -7.70 -7.88 -7.51
CA ASP A 86 -8.46 -9.10 -7.68
C ASP A 86 -9.81 -8.94 -6.96
N LEU A 87 -10.90 -8.88 -7.72
CA LEU A 87 -12.25 -8.62 -7.24
C LEU A 87 -13.09 -9.90 -7.26
N GLY A 88 -13.76 -10.20 -6.14
CA GLY A 88 -14.82 -11.20 -6.05
C GLY A 88 -16.19 -10.56 -5.84
N PRO A 89 -17.26 -11.37 -5.72
CA PRO A 89 -18.60 -10.86 -5.46
C PRO A 89 -18.65 -9.93 -4.24
N GLY A 90 -19.25 -8.76 -4.43
CA GLY A 90 -19.35 -7.71 -3.43
C GLY A 90 -18.28 -6.62 -3.58
N ASP A 91 -17.07 -6.97 -4.00
CA ASP A 91 -15.95 -6.02 -4.08
C ASP A 91 -16.19 -4.91 -5.10
N LEU A 92 -15.55 -3.75 -4.83
CA LEU A 92 -15.65 -2.57 -5.67
C LEU A 92 -14.27 -2.11 -6.15
N VAL A 93 -14.27 -1.36 -7.25
CA VAL A 93 -13.09 -0.64 -7.74
C VAL A 93 -13.51 0.69 -8.35
N LEU A 94 -12.71 1.72 -8.10
CA LEU A 94 -12.79 2.98 -8.83
C LEU A 94 -11.97 2.87 -10.11
N LEU A 95 -12.60 3.17 -11.24
CA LEU A 95 -11.97 3.25 -12.55
C LEU A 95 -12.08 4.68 -13.06
N ASP A 96 -11.01 5.11 -13.71
CA ASP A 96 -10.96 6.34 -14.49
C ASP A 96 -11.04 5.94 -15.96
N PRO A 97 -12.19 6.14 -16.64
CA PRO A 97 -12.34 5.77 -18.04
C PRO A 97 -11.27 6.39 -18.93
N THR A 98 -10.71 7.57 -18.62
CA THR A 98 -9.65 8.23 -19.43
C THR A 98 -8.29 7.52 -19.39
N ARG A 99 -8.10 6.55 -18.48
CA ARG A 99 -6.83 5.83 -18.30
C ARG A 99 -6.88 4.45 -18.94
N THR A 100 -5.74 4.02 -19.45
CA THR A 100 -5.57 2.67 -19.99
C THR A 100 -5.93 1.62 -18.93
N LEU A 101 -6.86 0.76 -19.28
CA LEU A 101 -7.35 -0.33 -18.45
C LEU A 101 -6.85 -1.67 -19.01
N ARG A 102 -6.47 -2.58 -18.13
CA ARG A 102 -6.34 -4.01 -18.43
C ARG A 102 -7.20 -4.80 -17.47
N PHE A 103 -7.82 -5.86 -17.95
CA PHE A 103 -8.53 -6.77 -17.07
C PHE A 103 -8.60 -8.18 -17.63
N GLU A 104 -8.76 -9.13 -16.72
CA GLU A 104 -9.09 -10.52 -16.99
C GLU A 104 -10.29 -10.87 -16.12
N SER A 105 -11.34 -11.40 -16.72
CA SER A 105 -12.58 -11.71 -16.01
C SER A 105 -13.06 -13.10 -16.38
N THR A 106 -13.47 -13.87 -15.38
CA THR A 106 -14.35 -15.02 -15.62
C THR A 106 -15.67 -14.54 -16.21
N ALA A 107 -16.54 -15.48 -16.63
CA ALA A 107 -17.95 -15.17 -16.79
C ALA A 107 -18.47 -14.49 -15.51
N SER A 108 -19.09 -13.33 -15.65
CA SER A 108 -19.36 -12.44 -14.52
C SER A 108 -20.59 -11.58 -14.73
N THR A 109 -21.17 -11.16 -13.60
CA THR A 109 -22.22 -10.15 -13.55
C THR A 109 -21.76 -9.03 -12.64
N HIS A 110 -21.87 -7.79 -13.08
CA HIS A 110 -21.48 -6.63 -12.29
C HIS A 110 -22.36 -5.42 -12.59
N VAL A 111 -22.34 -4.47 -11.66
CA VAL A 111 -23.02 -3.19 -11.79
C VAL A 111 -21.96 -2.12 -11.76
N THR A 112 -22.02 -1.18 -12.68
CA THR A 112 -21.11 -0.04 -12.68
C THR A 112 -21.92 1.24 -12.55
N VAL A 113 -21.54 2.06 -11.58
CA VAL A 113 -22.10 3.40 -11.38
C VAL A 113 -21.17 4.41 -12.03
N LEU A 114 -21.65 5.08 -13.07
CA LEU A 114 -20.99 6.22 -13.68
C LEU A 114 -21.37 7.47 -12.90
N VAL A 115 -20.36 8.13 -12.36
CA VAL A 115 -20.49 9.29 -11.49
C VAL A 115 -19.77 10.48 -12.14
N PRO A 116 -20.45 11.62 -12.36
CA PRO A 116 -19.77 12.81 -12.88
C PRO A 116 -18.62 13.22 -11.95
N ARG A 117 -17.45 13.52 -12.51
CA ARG A 117 -16.23 13.85 -11.72
C ARG A 117 -16.47 14.93 -10.68
N ARG A 118 -17.30 15.93 -11.03
CA ARG A 118 -17.64 17.08 -10.17
C ARG A 118 -18.38 16.69 -8.88
N GLU A 119 -19.07 15.54 -8.87
CA GLU A 119 -19.83 15.07 -7.70
C GLU A 119 -18.91 14.50 -6.61
N LEU A 120 -17.83 13.80 -6.99
CA LEU A 120 -16.95 13.15 -6.02
C LEU A 120 -15.86 14.07 -5.45
N ARG A 121 -15.59 15.22 -6.09
CA ARG A 121 -14.63 16.25 -5.63
C ARG A 121 -13.24 15.70 -5.22
N ILE A 122 -12.79 14.63 -5.88
CA ILE A 122 -11.52 13.95 -5.58
C ILE A 122 -10.35 14.75 -6.16
N ARG A 123 -9.33 15.05 -5.35
CA ARG A 123 -8.12 15.71 -5.86
C ARG A 123 -7.31 14.75 -6.75
N PRO A 124 -6.59 15.23 -7.78
CA PRO A 124 -5.81 14.37 -8.68
C PRO A 124 -4.88 13.38 -7.96
N ALA A 125 -4.16 13.85 -6.93
CA ALA A 125 -3.27 12.99 -6.15
C ALA A 125 -3.99 11.91 -5.33
N GLN A 126 -5.26 12.11 -4.95
CA GLN A 126 -6.08 11.08 -4.31
C GLN A 126 -6.62 10.11 -5.35
N LEU A 127 -7.02 10.61 -6.52
CA LEU A 127 -7.51 9.79 -7.63
C LEU A 127 -6.44 8.80 -8.09
N ASP A 128 -5.19 9.24 -8.26
CA ASP A 128 -4.06 8.35 -8.57
C ASP A 128 -3.87 7.23 -7.56
N ARG A 129 -4.30 7.46 -6.32
CA ARG A 129 -4.21 6.47 -5.25
C ARG A 129 -5.34 5.45 -5.24
N LEU A 130 -6.53 5.89 -5.66
CA LEU A 130 -7.75 5.11 -5.61
C LEU A 130 -7.99 4.27 -6.86
N VAL A 131 -7.60 4.78 -8.03
CA VAL A 131 -7.87 4.12 -9.31
C VAL A 131 -7.22 2.74 -9.37
N GLY A 132 -8.00 1.74 -9.77
CA GLY A 132 -7.55 0.35 -9.89
C GLY A 132 -7.30 -0.34 -8.55
N ALA A 133 -7.54 0.32 -7.41
CA ALA A 133 -7.38 -0.29 -6.09
C ALA A 133 -8.68 -0.96 -5.63
N ARG A 134 -8.56 -2.16 -5.06
CA ARG A 134 -9.71 -2.87 -4.45
C ARG A 134 -10.26 -2.09 -3.27
N ILE A 135 -11.58 -2.01 -3.21
CA ILE A 135 -12.37 -1.58 -2.05
C ILE A 135 -13.15 -2.82 -1.59
N ASP A 136 -12.97 -3.20 -0.33
CA ASP A 136 -13.63 -4.35 0.27
C ASP A 136 -15.14 -4.11 0.36
N GLY A 137 -15.93 -4.98 -0.27
CA GLY A 137 -17.39 -4.90 -0.29
C GLY A 137 -18.09 -5.72 0.79
N SER A 138 -17.35 -6.31 1.73
CA SER A 138 -17.89 -7.16 2.80
C SER A 138 -17.97 -6.46 4.15
N HIS A 139 -17.22 -5.37 4.35
CA HIS A 139 -17.22 -4.59 5.59
C HIS A 139 -17.16 -3.08 5.34
N GLY A 140 -17.45 -2.29 6.38
CA GLY A 140 -17.33 -0.84 6.35
C GLY A 140 -18.21 -0.16 5.30
N PRO A 141 -17.85 1.05 4.85
CA PRO A 141 -18.63 1.80 3.88
C PRO A 141 -18.70 1.13 2.49
N GLY A 142 -17.68 0.35 2.10
CA GLY A 142 -17.68 -0.41 0.85
C GLY A 142 -18.82 -1.43 0.78
N ALA A 143 -19.15 -2.09 1.89
CA ALA A 143 -20.30 -2.99 1.97
C ALA A 143 -21.63 -2.29 1.69
N LEU A 144 -21.81 -1.07 2.18
CA LEU A 144 -23.02 -0.30 1.95
C LEU A 144 -23.17 0.08 0.46
N VAL A 145 -22.09 0.53 -0.18
CA VAL A 145 -22.09 0.82 -1.63
C VAL A 145 -22.38 -0.45 -2.41
N SER A 146 -21.79 -1.58 -2.01
CA SER A 146 -21.99 -2.88 -2.65
C SER A 146 -23.44 -3.31 -2.63
N VAL A 147 -24.09 -3.24 -1.46
CA VAL A 147 -25.51 -3.56 -1.29
C VAL A 147 -26.36 -2.65 -2.17
N LEU A 148 -26.16 -1.33 -2.10
CA LEU A 148 -26.96 -0.40 -2.89
C LEU A 148 -26.83 -0.62 -4.39
N ALA A 149 -25.60 -0.74 -4.92
CA ALA A 149 -25.40 -0.97 -6.35
C ALA A 149 -26.09 -2.25 -6.82
N ARG A 150 -26.01 -3.32 -6.02
CA ARG A 150 -26.66 -4.60 -6.32
C ARG A 150 -28.18 -4.55 -6.25
N GLU A 151 -28.75 -3.85 -5.27
CA GLU A 151 -30.21 -3.72 -5.14
C GLU A 151 -30.79 -2.77 -6.19
N SER A 152 -30.06 -1.71 -6.55
CA SER A 152 -30.45 -0.80 -7.64
C SER A 152 -30.50 -1.51 -9.01
N ALA A 153 -29.62 -2.48 -9.25
CA ALA A 153 -29.69 -3.30 -10.45
C ALA A 153 -30.90 -4.27 -10.47
N ARG A 154 -31.45 -4.61 -9.31
CA ARG A 154 -32.64 -5.47 -9.19
C ARG A 154 -33.95 -4.69 -9.26
N SER A 155 -33.94 -3.46 -8.76
CA SER A 155 -35.15 -2.65 -8.52
C SER A 155 -35.26 -1.48 -9.51
N ALA A 156 -34.92 -1.73 -10.77
CA ALA A 156 -34.55 -0.72 -11.76
C ALA A 156 -35.69 0.23 -12.24
N SER A 157 -36.80 0.31 -11.51
CA SER A 157 -37.96 1.14 -11.85
C SER A 157 -38.62 1.72 -10.61
N ALA A 158 -39.05 2.99 -10.73
CA ALA A 158 -40.04 3.70 -9.90
C ALA A 158 -39.56 4.87 -9.01
N PHE A 159 -38.47 5.57 -9.35
CA PHE A 159 -38.19 6.86 -8.71
C PHE A 159 -38.87 8.02 -9.43
N ARG A 160 -39.55 8.89 -8.68
CA ARG A 160 -39.86 10.24 -9.17
C ARG A 160 -38.56 11.04 -9.30
N GLU A 161 -38.54 12.07 -10.14
CA GLU A 161 -37.34 12.89 -10.39
C GLU A 161 -36.67 13.41 -9.11
N ALA A 162 -37.47 13.98 -8.19
CA ALA A 162 -36.95 14.49 -6.91
C ALA A 162 -36.42 13.38 -5.99
N GLU A 163 -37.03 12.19 -6.02
CA GLU A 163 -36.58 11.02 -5.26
C GLU A 163 -35.26 10.48 -5.84
N ALA A 164 -35.14 10.47 -7.18
CA ALA A 164 -33.95 10.05 -7.90
C ALA A 164 -32.76 10.98 -7.59
N LEU A 165 -32.97 12.30 -7.61
CA LEU A 165 -31.93 13.29 -7.32
C LEU A 165 -31.40 13.16 -5.88
N ARG A 166 -32.29 13.02 -4.90
CA ARG A 166 -31.90 12.84 -3.49
C ARG A 166 -31.21 11.50 -3.25
N SER A 167 -31.69 10.45 -3.90
CA SER A 167 -31.08 9.12 -3.81
C SER A 167 -29.69 9.11 -4.44
N ALA A 168 -29.52 9.78 -5.58
CA ALA A 168 -28.22 9.97 -6.21
C ALA A 168 -27.22 10.68 -5.30
N ALA A 169 -27.63 11.78 -4.65
CA ALA A 169 -26.77 12.49 -3.70
C ALA A 169 -26.33 11.59 -2.53
N ALA A 170 -27.23 10.77 -2.00
CA ALA A 170 -26.90 9.80 -0.95
C ALA A 170 -25.92 8.71 -1.43
N VAL A 171 -26.08 8.22 -2.66
CA VAL A 171 -25.17 7.25 -3.27
C VAL A 171 -23.79 7.87 -3.49
N VAL A 172 -23.71 9.11 -3.99
CA VAL A 172 -22.46 9.84 -4.16
C VAL A 172 -21.73 10.01 -2.83
N GLU A 173 -22.44 10.44 -1.79
CA GLU A 173 -21.85 10.65 -0.47
C GLU A 173 -21.28 9.33 0.09
N LEU A 174 -22.03 8.24 -0.06
CA LEU A 174 -21.57 6.94 0.42
C LEU A 174 -20.35 6.42 -0.37
N ILE A 175 -20.31 6.63 -1.69
CA ILE A 175 -19.13 6.36 -2.51
C ILE A 175 -17.95 7.19 -2.00
N ALA A 176 -18.15 8.49 -1.74
CA ALA A 176 -17.09 9.35 -1.23
C ALA A 176 -16.53 8.83 0.11
N VAL A 177 -17.40 8.44 1.06
CA VAL A 177 -16.99 7.84 2.35
C VAL A 177 -16.20 6.54 2.15
N ALA A 178 -16.61 5.68 1.20
CA ALA A 178 -15.87 4.45 0.90
C ALA A 178 -14.48 4.72 0.31
N LEU A 179 -14.37 5.72 -0.56
CA LEU A 179 -13.09 6.15 -1.13
C LEU A 179 -12.18 6.77 -0.05
N GLU A 180 -12.72 7.59 0.85
CA GLU A 180 -11.97 8.15 1.98
C GLU A 180 -11.47 7.07 2.94
N SER A 181 -12.34 6.12 3.31
CA SER A 181 -11.96 4.96 4.12
C SER A 181 -10.81 4.19 3.48
N ARG A 182 -10.89 3.94 2.16
CA ARG A 182 -9.82 3.25 1.43
C ARG A 182 -8.51 4.03 1.40
N LEU A 183 -8.57 5.35 1.27
CA LEU A 183 -7.37 6.20 1.38
C LEU A 183 -6.72 6.04 2.76
N GLY A 184 -7.54 6.00 3.82
CA GLY A 184 -7.13 5.77 5.20
C GLY A 184 -6.53 4.37 5.44
N ASP A 185 -7.08 3.32 4.83
CA ASP A 185 -6.53 1.96 4.90
C ASP A 185 -5.16 1.85 4.22
N GLU A 186 -4.94 2.64 3.16
CA GLU A 186 -3.66 2.75 2.49
C GLU A 186 -2.58 3.43 3.34
N GLN A 187 -2.97 4.17 4.39
CA GLN A 187 -2.05 4.69 5.41
C GLN A 187 -1.57 3.61 6.41
N ALA A 188 -1.72 2.33 6.03
CA ALA A 188 -1.38 1.09 6.70
C ALA A 188 -2.44 0.61 7.68
N ALA A 189 -2.70 -0.71 7.64
CA ALA A 189 -3.53 -1.41 8.62
C ALA A 189 -3.17 -0.90 10.03
N PRO A 190 -4.14 -0.65 10.94
CA PRO A 190 -3.89 -0.01 12.23
C PRO A 190 -2.69 -0.60 12.99
N ASP A 191 -2.51 -1.92 12.89
CA ASP A 191 -1.41 -2.66 13.51
C ASP A 191 -0.06 -2.52 12.78
N ALA A 192 -0.06 -2.42 11.45
CA ALA A 192 1.16 -2.17 10.67
C ALA A 192 1.67 -0.73 10.85
N TRP A 193 0.77 0.25 10.86
CA TRP A 193 1.09 1.65 11.18
C TRP A 193 1.62 1.77 12.63
N LEU A 194 0.90 1.18 13.58
CA LEU A 194 1.28 1.19 14.99
C LEU A 194 2.63 0.51 15.21
N ARG A 195 2.89 -0.61 14.54
CA ARG A 195 4.19 -1.29 14.54
C ARG A 195 5.29 -0.41 13.96
N SER A 196 5.07 0.27 12.84
CA SER A 196 6.04 1.23 12.28
C SER A 196 6.37 2.35 13.28
N ARG A 197 5.36 2.91 13.95
CA ARG A 197 5.53 3.94 14.98
C ARG A 197 6.33 3.41 16.18
N ILE A 198 6.08 2.17 16.61
CA ILE A 198 6.84 1.51 17.67
C ILE A 198 8.31 1.29 17.24
N VAL A 199 8.56 0.87 16.00
CA VAL A 199 9.93 0.71 15.48
C VAL A 199 10.66 2.07 15.47
N GLY A 200 10.00 3.15 15.03
CA GLY A 200 10.56 4.50 15.11
C GLY A 200 10.83 4.96 16.54
N TYR A 201 9.94 4.64 17.49
CA TYR A 201 10.15 4.89 18.92
C TYR A 201 11.38 4.15 19.46
N ILE A 202 11.59 2.89 19.04
CA ILE A 202 12.76 2.08 19.42
C ILE A 202 14.05 2.70 18.88
N GLU A 203 14.10 3.06 17.60
CA GLU A 203 15.31 3.62 16.96
C GLU A 203 15.74 4.93 17.63
N THR A 204 14.78 5.81 17.95
CA THR A 204 15.06 7.10 18.60
C THR A 204 15.54 6.98 20.04
N ARG A 205 15.26 5.86 20.71
CA ARG A 205 15.59 5.63 22.14
C ARG A 205 16.56 4.47 22.35
N LEU A 206 17.21 4.01 21.28
CA LEU A 206 17.97 2.77 21.31
C LEU A 206 19.13 2.76 22.33
N ALA A 207 19.74 3.94 22.56
CA ALA A 207 20.80 4.15 23.55
C ALA A 207 20.29 4.23 25.00
N ASN A 208 18.98 4.39 25.22
CA ASN A 208 18.43 4.42 26.57
C ASN A 208 18.44 3.00 27.17
N PRO A 209 19.19 2.73 28.26
CA PRO A 209 19.24 1.41 28.89
C PRO A 209 17.88 0.95 29.43
N GLY A 210 16.99 1.88 29.80
CA GLY A 210 15.64 1.59 30.29
C GLY A 210 14.62 1.23 29.18
N LEU A 211 15.00 1.26 27.91
CA LEU A 211 14.12 0.87 26.80
C LEU A 211 13.75 -0.63 26.91
N SER A 212 12.49 -0.90 27.24
CA SER A 212 11.97 -2.24 27.51
C SER A 212 10.57 -2.41 26.90
N PRO A 213 10.11 -3.65 26.62
CA PRO A 213 8.76 -3.89 26.12
C PRO A 213 7.64 -3.28 26.99
N PRO A 214 7.69 -3.36 28.35
CA PRO A 214 6.71 -2.66 29.20
C PRO A 214 6.73 -1.14 29.02
N GLY A 215 7.93 -0.53 28.96
CA GLY A 215 8.05 0.92 28.73
C GLY A 215 7.54 1.37 27.36
N ILE A 216 7.77 0.57 26.33
CA ILE A 216 7.22 0.80 24.98
C ILE A 216 5.70 0.69 25.00
N ALA A 217 5.15 -0.34 25.64
CA ALA A 217 3.71 -0.53 25.73
C ALA A 217 3.03 0.66 26.45
N ALA A 218 3.61 1.12 27.56
CA ALA A 218 3.13 2.29 28.30
C ALA A 218 3.20 3.58 27.47
N ALA A 219 4.31 3.82 26.76
CA ALA A 219 4.49 5.00 25.91
C ALA A 219 3.49 5.08 24.74
N HIS A 220 2.90 3.94 24.36
CA HIS A 220 1.91 3.83 23.29
C HIS A 220 0.50 3.50 23.83
N ASN A 221 0.25 3.67 25.13
CA ASN A 221 -1.05 3.43 25.78
C ASN A 221 -1.67 2.05 25.45
N MET A 222 -0.86 0.99 25.50
CA MET A 222 -1.32 -0.37 25.23
C MET A 222 -0.82 -1.38 26.27
N SER A 223 -1.46 -2.54 26.30
CA SER A 223 -0.99 -3.66 27.12
C SER A 223 0.26 -4.31 26.50
N VAL A 224 1.11 -4.89 27.35
CA VAL A 224 2.28 -5.67 26.91
C VAL A 224 1.85 -6.87 26.05
N ARG A 225 0.70 -7.47 26.35
CA ARG A 225 0.11 -8.54 25.54
C ARG A 225 -0.20 -8.07 24.11
N ARG A 226 -0.79 -6.89 23.95
CA ARG A 226 -1.06 -6.30 22.63
C ARG A 226 0.24 -5.99 21.89
N LEU A 227 1.25 -5.47 22.58
CA LEU A 227 2.57 -5.25 22.00
C LEU A 227 3.18 -6.56 21.47
N HIS A 228 3.12 -7.65 22.22
CA HIS A 228 3.62 -8.93 21.73
C HIS A 228 2.84 -9.45 20.53
N LYS A 229 1.50 -9.33 20.55
CA LYS A 229 0.64 -9.72 19.42
C LYS A 229 1.01 -8.98 18.13
N LEU A 230 1.35 -7.68 18.21
CA LEU A 230 1.80 -6.90 17.04
C LEU A 230 3.10 -7.42 16.40
N PHE A 231 3.90 -8.17 17.15
CA PHE A 231 5.18 -8.74 16.71
C PHE A 231 5.14 -10.27 16.59
N GLU A 232 3.97 -10.89 16.71
CA GLU A 232 3.82 -12.36 16.68
C GLU A 232 4.12 -12.91 15.29
N ASP A 233 3.56 -12.31 14.25
CA ASP A 233 3.80 -12.66 12.84
C ASP A 233 5.09 -12.03 12.27
N GLN A 234 6.04 -11.64 13.11
CA GLN A 234 7.27 -10.99 12.68
C GLN A 234 8.49 -11.90 12.89
N PRO A 235 9.54 -11.77 12.05
CA PRO A 235 10.76 -12.56 12.20
C PRO A 235 11.44 -12.40 13.56
N LEU A 236 11.17 -11.29 14.26
CA LEU A 236 11.73 -10.99 15.57
C LEU A 236 10.64 -10.49 16.52
N THR A 237 10.70 -10.98 17.74
CA THR A 237 9.98 -10.36 18.86
C THR A 237 10.50 -8.95 19.11
N VAL A 238 9.66 -8.08 19.69
CA VAL A 238 10.05 -6.69 20.03
C VAL A 238 11.35 -6.61 20.84
N ALA A 239 11.56 -7.54 21.80
CA ALA A 239 12.78 -7.59 22.59
C ALA A 239 14.00 -8.07 21.77
N ALA A 240 13.80 -9.01 20.84
CA ALA A 240 14.86 -9.44 19.92
C ALA A 240 15.23 -8.33 18.93
N LEU A 241 14.26 -7.55 18.46
CA LEU A 241 14.49 -6.38 17.60
C LEU A 241 15.36 -5.33 18.30
N ILE A 242 15.02 -4.92 19.53
CA ILE A 242 15.83 -3.96 20.31
C ILE A 242 17.28 -4.45 20.43
N ARG A 243 17.46 -5.72 20.81
CA ARG A 243 18.80 -6.32 20.95
C ARG A 243 19.57 -6.32 19.63
N ARG A 244 18.94 -6.74 18.53
CA ARG A 244 19.59 -6.79 17.20
C ARG A 244 20.03 -5.41 16.76
N ARG A 245 19.15 -4.40 16.89
CA ARG A 245 19.47 -3.01 16.53
C ARG A 245 20.62 -2.45 17.38
N ARG A 246 20.64 -2.72 18.69
CA ARG A 246 21.76 -2.31 19.56
C ARG A 246 23.09 -2.93 19.10
N LEU A 247 23.11 -4.22 18.77
CA LEU A 247 24.29 -4.89 18.23
C LEU A 247 24.77 -4.29 16.90
N GLU A 248 23.84 -3.97 16.00
CA GLU A 248 24.14 -3.31 14.72
C GLU A 248 24.81 -1.95 14.95
N ARG A 249 24.31 -1.13 15.89
CA ARG A 249 24.92 0.15 16.26
C ARG A 249 26.28 -0.02 16.92
N CYS A 250 26.44 -1.00 17.83
CA CYS A 250 27.74 -1.32 18.42
C CYS A 250 28.76 -1.70 17.34
N ARG A 251 28.38 -2.56 16.39
CA ARG A 251 29.26 -2.97 15.29
C ARG A 251 29.69 -1.76 14.47
N ALA A 252 28.75 -0.90 14.09
CA ALA A 252 29.04 0.31 13.32
C ALA A 252 30.00 1.24 14.08
N GLU A 253 29.77 1.49 15.37
CA GLU A 253 30.58 2.40 16.17
C GLU A 253 31.99 1.84 16.45
N LEU A 254 32.11 0.53 16.70
CA LEU A 254 33.40 -0.14 16.86
C LEU A 254 34.25 -0.09 15.58
N THR A 255 33.61 0.05 14.42
CA THR A 255 34.27 0.08 13.11
C THR A 255 34.88 1.45 12.76
N GLY A 256 34.75 2.49 13.59
CA GLY A 256 35.31 3.82 13.27
C GLY A 256 35.85 4.68 14.40
N THR A 257 35.68 4.31 15.68
CA THR A 257 35.86 5.27 16.79
C THR A 257 37.04 5.01 17.75
N GLY A 258 37.75 3.87 17.62
CA GLY A 258 38.86 3.51 18.53
C GLY A 258 38.46 3.28 20.00
N ARG A 259 37.17 3.38 20.33
CA ARG A 259 36.61 3.20 21.67
C ARG A 259 36.70 1.74 22.12
N THR A 260 36.73 1.53 23.45
CA THR A 260 36.74 0.18 24.02
C THR A 260 35.39 -0.51 23.78
N VAL A 261 35.44 -1.84 23.65
CA VAL A 261 34.23 -2.68 23.50
C VAL A 261 33.23 -2.41 24.62
N THR A 262 33.72 -2.30 25.86
CA THR A 262 32.89 -2.03 27.04
C THR A 262 32.19 -0.68 26.98
N ALA A 263 32.91 0.38 26.56
CA ALA A 263 32.32 1.72 26.45
C ALA A 263 31.23 1.80 25.38
N VAL A 264 31.45 1.15 24.23
CA VAL A 264 30.44 1.09 23.16
C VAL A 264 29.24 0.25 23.58
N ALA A 265 29.45 -0.89 24.24
CA ALA A 265 28.37 -1.74 24.74
C ALA A 265 27.48 -0.98 25.75
N ALA A 266 28.10 -0.30 26.72
CA ALA A 266 27.38 0.49 27.73
C ALA A 266 26.57 1.63 27.09
N ARG A 267 27.15 2.35 26.12
CA ARG A 267 26.49 3.45 25.40
C ARG A 267 25.21 3.01 24.69
N TRP A 268 25.17 1.78 24.18
CA TRP A 268 23.99 1.22 23.50
C TRP A 268 23.12 0.37 24.42
N GLY A 269 23.26 0.51 25.74
CA GLY A 269 22.34 -0.07 26.72
C GLY A 269 22.60 -1.55 27.06
N PHE A 270 23.81 -2.05 26.85
CA PHE A 270 24.26 -3.32 27.44
C PHE A 270 24.95 -3.08 28.78
N SER A 271 24.31 -3.50 29.88
CA SER A 271 24.84 -3.34 31.24
C SER A 271 25.88 -4.42 31.62
N ASP A 272 25.83 -5.60 31.00
CA ASP A 272 26.75 -6.72 31.25
C ASP A 272 27.68 -6.93 30.03
N PRO A 273 28.99 -6.63 30.15
CA PRO A 273 29.98 -6.83 29.09
C PRO A 273 30.22 -8.29 28.70
N THR A 274 30.09 -9.22 29.65
CA THR A 274 30.26 -10.66 29.41
C THR A 274 29.09 -11.20 28.59
N HIS A 275 27.86 -10.83 28.99
CA HIS A 275 26.66 -11.16 28.22
C HIS A 275 26.68 -10.53 26.82
N PHE A 276 27.07 -9.26 26.70
CA PHE A 276 27.24 -8.60 25.40
C PHE A 276 28.22 -9.37 24.50
N SER A 277 29.38 -9.75 25.02
CA SER A 277 30.43 -10.42 24.22
C SER A 277 29.95 -11.77 23.69
N LYS A 278 29.25 -12.56 24.51
CA LYS A 278 28.63 -13.82 24.09
C LYS A 278 27.58 -13.60 23.00
N LEU A 279 26.68 -12.62 23.20
CA LEU A 279 25.61 -12.32 22.26
C LEU A 279 26.15 -11.80 20.92
N PHE A 280 27.18 -10.94 20.95
CA PHE A 280 27.83 -10.42 19.76
C PHE A 280 28.48 -11.55 18.94
N LYS A 281 29.23 -12.44 19.61
CA LYS A 281 29.85 -13.60 18.96
C LYS A 281 28.79 -14.54 18.35
N ALA A 282 27.70 -14.81 19.08
CA ALA A 282 26.60 -15.64 18.56
C ALA A 282 25.93 -15.01 17.33
N THR A 283 25.84 -13.67 17.27
CA THR A 283 25.16 -12.96 16.17
C THR A 283 26.03 -12.82 14.92
N TYR A 284 27.33 -12.59 15.09
CA TYR A 284 28.23 -12.25 13.97
C TYR A 284 29.33 -13.28 13.69
N GLY A 285 29.48 -14.32 14.52
CA GLY A 285 30.48 -15.37 14.36
C GLY A 285 31.89 -15.00 14.84
N TYR A 286 32.14 -13.77 15.29
CA TYR A 286 33.45 -13.32 15.79
C TYR A 286 33.33 -12.40 17.00
N ASN A 287 34.44 -12.23 17.74
CA ASN A 287 34.49 -11.40 18.93
C ASN A 287 34.50 -9.90 18.58
N ALA A 288 33.71 -9.09 19.29
CA ALA A 288 33.67 -7.63 19.12
C ALA A 288 35.07 -6.96 19.21
N ARG A 289 35.99 -7.55 19.99
CA ARG A 289 37.38 -7.09 20.12
C ARG A 289 38.14 -7.08 18.79
N ALA A 290 37.81 -7.98 17.86
CA ALA A 290 38.45 -8.04 16.54
C ALA A 290 38.30 -6.70 15.77
N LEU A 291 37.15 -6.04 15.90
CA LEU A 291 36.88 -4.75 15.26
C LEU A 291 37.75 -3.62 15.83
N THR A 292 38.04 -3.67 17.14
CA THR A 292 38.94 -2.69 17.77
C THR A 292 40.41 -2.94 17.44
N THR A 293 40.84 -4.20 17.31
CA THR A 293 42.22 -4.56 16.94
C THR A 293 42.52 -4.19 15.49
N SER A 294 41.59 -4.46 14.57
CA SER A 294 41.72 -4.08 13.16
C SER A 294 41.85 -2.56 12.99
N ASN A 295 41.20 -1.78 13.85
CA ASN A 295 41.35 -0.34 13.87
C ASN A 295 42.67 0.11 14.49
N ARG A 296 43.12 -0.44 15.63
CA ARG A 296 44.44 -0.11 16.19
C ARG A 296 45.58 -0.33 15.19
N ALA A 297 45.52 -1.40 14.39
CA ALA A 297 46.50 -1.65 13.31
C ALA A 297 46.43 -0.60 12.18
N ARG A 298 45.22 -0.16 11.80
CA ARG A 298 45.00 0.93 10.81
C ARG A 298 45.48 2.29 11.34
N THR A 299 45.11 2.68 12.56
CA THR A 299 45.48 3.98 13.14
C THR A 299 46.98 4.07 13.42
N ALA A 300 47.62 2.96 13.81
CA ALA A 300 49.09 2.89 13.96
C ALA A 300 49.81 3.08 12.61
N ARG A 301 49.31 2.46 11.52
CA ARG A 301 49.83 2.66 10.16
C ARG A 301 49.68 4.10 9.66
N THR A 302 48.53 4.75 9.88
CA THR A 302 48.32 6.15 9.48
C THR A 302 49.19 7.13 10.28
N ARG A 303 49.38 6.88 11.60
CA ARG A 303 50.30 7.69 12.43
C ARG A 303 51.77 7.49 12.09
N ALA A 304 52.18 6.29 11.67
CA ALA A 304 53.55 6.02 11.20
C ALA A 304 53.83 6.68 9.85
N ALA A 305 52.85 6.70 8.93
CA ALA A 305 52.98 7.37 7.63
C ALA A 305 53.14 8.90 7.76
N GLY A 306 52.34 9.55 8.62
CA GLY A 306 52.43 11.01 8.83
C GLY A 306 53.66 11.50 9.60
N ARG A 307 54.47 10.61 10.20
CA ARG A 307 55.76 11.00 10.82
C ARG A 307 56.93 10.97 9.85
N ASN A 308 56.79 10.33 8.69
CA ASN A 308 57.84 10.27 7.67
C ASN A 308 57.80 11.45 6.68
N GLU A 309 56.73 12.27 6.69
CA GLU A 309 56.58 13.41 5.76
C GLU A 309 57.03 14.76 6.34
N ASP A 310 57.20 14.90 7.66
CA ASP A 310 57.62 16.15 8.32
C ASP A 310 59.15 16.27 8.54
N GLY A 311 59.95 15.37 7.95
CA GLY A 311 61.40 15.28 8.18
C GLY A 311 62.30 15.73 7.03
N GLY A 312 61.76 16.30 5.95
CA GLY A 312 62.49 16.46 4.69
C GLY A 312 62.27 17.76 3.94
N ASP A 313 62.37 18.92 4.60
CA ASP A 313 62.61 20.19 3.89
C ASP A 313 63.46 21.15 4.72
N GLN A 314 64.77 20.90 4.76
CA GLN A 314 65.78 21.93 4.96
C GLN A 314 67.00 21.63 4.10
N GLY A 315 67.26 22.48 3.13
CA GLY A 315 68.61 22.68 2.61
C GLY A 315 68.73 22.61 1.09
N SER A 316 68.84 23.78 0.49
CA SER A 316 69.89 24.13 -0.48
C SER A 316 69.35 24.70 -1.78
N ARG A 317 69.55 26.01 -1.96
CA ARG A 317 69.99 26.57 -3.25
C ARG A 317 70.65 27.93 -3.01
N ALA A 318 71.96 27.87 -2.86
CA ALA A 318 72.87 28.93 -3.23
C ALA A 318 73.38 28.65 -4.65
N HIS A 319 73.15 29.58 -5.57
CA HIS A 319 74.10 30.12 -6.55
C HIS A 319 73.35 30.93 -7.61
#